data_AF-A0A919TP34-F1
#
_entry.id   AF-A0A919TP34-F1
#
_cell.length_a   1.000
_cell.length_b   1.000
_cell.length_c   1.000
_cell.angle_alpha   90.00
_cell.angle_beta   90.00
_cell.angle_gamma   90.00
#
_symmetry.space_group_name_H-M   'P 1'
#
loop_
_entity.id
_entity.type
_entity.pdbx_description
1 polymer ?
#
loop_
_entity_poly.entity_id
_entity_poly.type
_entity_poly.pdbx_seq_one_letter_code
_entity_poly.pdbx_strand_id
1 'polypeptide(L)'
;MPETATAPWTATPGVTEKLELSLTTQGPLYPPSEVMDADGNFVVVGMVNRATPDGAIRPEWGAAIVSPDSPLPDFGDLAPYTVVRELDCEPDGPDKDIVLYTLPLPLPCNNYPMVFAPEQLPEAGRVKRPSHAFHEVPIPDLRPEDGPKLTTPVTFGAWMRASGTLEVGVTSDGCHGTFGFTFSRLVPNSVYTVMSLRARDLDPTGPTRPGPLGVPNVFVTDADGNGRYDATLPNPFPDPGLPEANRIINVVVLWMSYQRSYGGAIGEFGLGGDIHAHLKLRGASFQNLRTTAAPRS
;
A
#
# COMPACT_ATOMS: atom_id res chain seq x y z
N MET A 1 28.97 23.37 -36.95
CA MET A 1 29.18 22.11 -36.22
C MET A 1 27.80 21.51 -36.01
N PRO A 2 27.59 20.23 -36.35
CA PRO A 2 26.25 19.66 -36.38
C PRO A 2 25.71 19.57 -34.96
N GLU A 3 24.51 20.12 -34.76
CA GLU A 3 23.63 19.76 -33.65
C GLU A 3 23.48 18.24 -33.63
N THR A 4 23.99 17.60 -32.59
CA THR A 4 23.52 16.28 -32.18
C THR A 4 22.04 16.42 -31.83
N ALA A 5 21.19 16.06 -32.79
CA ALA A 5 19.78 15.82 -32.54
C ALA A 5 19.66 14.78 -31.41
N THR A 6 19.26 15.22 -30.22
CA THR A 6 18.77 14.33 -29.16
C THR A 6 17.56 13.59 -29.72
N ALA A 7 17.64 12.26 -29.77
CA ALA A 7 16.56 11.41 -30.25
C ALA A 7 15.22 11.80 -29.59
N PRO A 8 14.10 11.83 -30.34
CA PRO A 8 12.81 12.23 -29.78
C PRO A 8 12.42 11.27 -28.66
N TRP A 9 12.23 11.85 -27.47
CA TRP A 9 11.70 11.22 -26.27
C TRP A 9 10.33 10.63 -26.57
N THR A 10 10.32 9.37 -26.96
CA THR A 10 9.15 8.71 -27.50
C THR A 10 8.51 7.90 -26.38
N ALA A 11 7.20 8.02 -26.25
CA ALA A 11 6.40 7.09 -25.46
C ALA A 11 6.77 5.64 -25.84
N THR A 12 6.31 4.68 -25.05
CA THR A 12 6.46 3.25 -25.37
C THR A 12 5.13 2.60 -25.76
N PRO A 13 4.47 3.01 -26.87
CA PRO A 13 3.15 2.48 -27.24
C PRO A 13 3.13 0.96 -27.37
N GLY A 14 2.07 0.35 -26.87
CA GLY A 14 1.81 -1.09 -26.99
C GLY A 14 2.73 -1.98 -26.16
N VAL A 15 3.63 -1.39 -25.35
CA VAL A 15 4.43 -2.16 -24.39
C VAL A 15 3.55 -2.53 -23.20
N THR A 16 3.55 -3.81 -22.87
CA THR A 16 2.88 -4.39 -21.69
C THR A 16 3.88 -5.26 -20.93
N GLU A 17 3.80 -5.25 -19.62
CA GLU A 17 4.53 -6.14 -18.72
C GLU A 17 3.58 -6.73 -17.68
N LYS A 18 3.86 -7.97 -17.26
CA LYS A 18 3.13 -8.66 -16.20
C LYS A 18 4.04 -8.83 -14.99
N LEU A 19 3.55 -8.40 -13.83
CA LEU A 19 4.27 -8.40 -12.56
C LEU A 19 3.47 -9.16 -11.50
N GLU A 20 4.17 -9.85 -10.62
CA GLU A 20 3.59 -10.49 -9.44
C GLU A 20 3.68 -9.52 -8.24
N LEU A 21 2.58 -9.36 -7.53
CA LEU A 21 2.56 -8.57 -6.30
C LEU A 21 3.05 -9.42 -5.13
N SER A 22 3.77 -8.78 -4.21
CA SER A 22 4.23 -9.40 -2.97
C SER A 22 3.28 -9.11 -1.82
N LEU A 23 3.00 -10.14 -1.03
CA LEU A 23 2.34 -10.05 0.27
C LEU A 23 3.06 -9.09 1.19
N THR A 24 2.29 -8.25 1.88
CA THR A 24 2.85 -7.30 2.83
C THR A 24 1.85 -7.02 3.93
N THR A 25 2.31 -6.42 5.02
CA THR A 25 1.51 -5.71 6.01
C THR A 25 1.98 -4.26 6.13
N GLN A 26 2.83 -3.80 5.21
CA GLN A 26 3.62 -2.58 5.35
C GLN A 26 3.50 -1.73 4.07
N GLY A 27 2.90 -0.53 4.16
CA GLY A 27 2.95 0.48 3.13
C GLY A 27 4.34 1.16 3.08
N PRO A 28 4.58 2.22 3.87
CA PRO A 28 5.88 2.84 4.10
C PRO A 28 6.65 2.10 5.19
N LEU A 29 7.89 2.52 5.46
CA LEU A 29 8.73 1.93 6.52
C LEU A 29 8.30 2.34 7.94
N TYR A 30 7.43 3.32 8.09
CA TYR A 30 6.97 3.80 9.40
C TYR A 30 5.47 4.15 9.32
N PRO A 31 4.62 3.58 10.18
CA PRO A 31 4.94 2.56 11.19
C PRO A 31 5.56 1.28 10.59
N PRO A 32 6.30 0.46 11.37
CA PRO A 32 6.90 -0.77 10.87
C PRO A 32 5.91 -1.69 10.15
N SER A 33 4.65 -1.68 10.58
CA SER A 33 3.53 -2.36 9.92
C SER A 33 2.24 -1.58 10.12
N GLU A 34 1.28 -1.83 9.23
CA GLU A 34 -0.13 -1.43 9.31
C GLU A 34 -0.97 -2.46 10.08
N VAL A 35 -0.34 -3.46 10.69
CA VAL A 35 -0.99 -4.58 11.37
C VAL A 35 -0.30 -4.85 12.69
N MET A 36 -1.09 -5.14 13.73
CA MET A 36 -0.61 -5.59 15.03
C MET A 36 -1.11 -6.99 15.38
N ASP A 37 -0.46 -7.63 16.36
CA ASP A 37 -0.98 -8.80 17.07
C ASP A 37 -1.79 -8.38 18.31
N ALA A 38 -2.33 -9.35 19.04
CA ALA A 38 -3.11 -9.13 20.25
C ALA A 38 -2.30 -8.50 21.40
N ASP A 39 -0.96 -8.63 21.38
CA ASP A 39 -0.06 -8.09 22.38
C ASP A 39 0.38 -6.65 22.04
N GLY A 40 -0.07 -6.10 20.91
CA GLY A 40 0.26 -4.75 20.45
C GLY A 40 1.62 -4.63 19.77
N ASN A 41 2.22 -5.75 19.34
CA ASN A 41 3.42 -5.72 18.52
C ASN A 41 3.05 -5.60 17.04
N PHE A 42 3.90 -4.94 16.25
CA PHE A 42 3.75 -4.88 14.81
C PHE A 42 4.02 -6.25 14.18
N VAL A 43 3.12 -6.71 13.32
CA VAL A 43 3.28 -7.92 12.51
C VAL A 43 3.81 -7.51 11.15
N VAL A 44 5.13 -7.41 11.00
CA VAL A 44 5.78 -6.90 9.79
C VAL A 44 5.91 -8.02 8.76
N VAL A 45 5.43 -7.78 7.53
CA VAL A 45 5.79 -8.52 6.31
C VAL A 45 6.14 -7.47 5.26
N GLY A 46 7.42 -7.34 4.92
CA GLY A 46 7.92 -6.23 4.13
C GLY A 46 9.38 -5.95 4.43
N MET A 47 9.78 -4.69 4.33
CA MET A 47 11.16 -4.29 4.60
C MET A 47 11.38 -4.16 6.10
N VAL A 48 12.23 -5.02 6.65
CA VAL A 48 12.64 -4.99 8.05
C VAL A 48 13.96 -4.24 8.16
N ASN A 49 13.95 -3.10 8.84
CA ASN A 49 15.14 -2.27 9.03
C ASN A 49 16.08 -2.93 10.04
N ARG A 50 17.24 -3.40 9.59
CA ARG A 50 18.27 -4.01 10.45
C ARG A 50 19.55 -3.20 10.44
N ALA A 51 20.22 -3.15 11.59
CA ALA A 51 21.60 -2.67 11.66
C ALA A 51 22.54 -3.73 11.10
N THR A 52 23.36 -3.36 10.13
CA THR A 52 24.43 -4.21 9.60
C THR A 52 25.70 -4.12 10.46
N PRO A 53 26.64 -5.07 10.35
CA PRO A 53 27.87 -5.07 11.15
C PRO A 53 28.75 -3.81 10.99
N ASP A 54 28.58 -3.09 9.89
CA ASP A 54 29.24 -1.80 9.59
C ASP A 54 28.53 -0.59 10.24
N GLY A 55 27.44 -0.82 10.99
CA GLY A 55 26.64 0.22 11.64
C GLY A 55 25.62 0.91 10.72
N ALA A 56 25.56 0.57 9.44
CA ALA A 56 24.54 1.08 8.53
C ALA A 56 23.17 0.44 8.83
N ILE A 57 22.08 1.11 8.46
CA ILE A 57 20.73 0.55 8.53
C ILE A 57 20.32 0.12 7.14
N ARG A 58 19.99 -1.16 6.97
CA ARG A 58 19.57 -1.73 5.69
C ARG A 58 18.20 -2.38 5.83
N PRO A 59 17.19 -1.87 5.10
CA PRO A 59 15.90 -2.53 4.99
C PRO A 59 16.03 -3.79 4.12
N GLU A 60 15.59 -4.93 4.64
CA GLU A 60 15.58 -6.20 3.90
C GLU A 60 14.19 -6.83 3.94
N TRP A 61 13.74 -7.39 2.81
CA TRP A 61 12.43 -8.02 2.74
C TRP A 61 12.38 -9.29 3.61
N GLY A 62 11.48 -9.32 4.58
CA GLY A 62 11.30 -10.42 5.52
C GLY A 62 10.01 -10.29 6.31
N ALA A 63 9.88 -11.09 7.37
CA ALA A 63 8.74 -11.02 8.27
C ALA A 63 9.15 -11.20 9.72
N ALA A 64 8.65 -10.33 10.59
CA ALA A 64 9.01 -10.29 12.00
C ALA A 64 7.92 -9.69 12.87
N ILE A 65 7.88 -10.09 14.13
CA ILE A 65 7.22 -9.35 15.19
C ILE A 65 8.17 -8.22 15.64
N VAL A 66 7.70 -6.98 15.58
CA VAL A 66 8.46 -5.78 15.92
C VAL A 66 7.79 -5.03 17.06
N SER A 67 8.58 -4.65 18.05
CA SER A 67 8.07 -3.95 19.24
C SER A 67 7.51 -2.56 18.88
N PRO A 68 6.42 -2.12 19.55
CA PRO A 68 5.87 -0.78 19.39
C PRO A 68 6.79 0.32 19.94
N ASP A 69 7.84 -0.04 20.68
CA ASP A 69 8.87 0.87 21.19
C ASP A 69 10.07 1.00 20.24
N SER A 70 9.91 0.55 18.99
CA SER A 70 10.95 0.70 17.97
C SER A 70 11.29 2.18 17.76
N PRO A 71 12.57 2.54 17.56
CA PRO A 71 12.98 3.91 17.32
C PRO A 71 12.22 4.54 16.15
N LEU A 72 11.75 5.77 16.35
CA LEU A 72 11.06 6.57 15.35
C LEU A 72 12.00 7.67 14.84
N PRO A 73 12.58 7.54 13.65
CA PRO A 73 13.38 8.59 13.05
C PRO A 73 12.48 9.65 12.39
N ASP A 74 13.09 10.77 11.98
CA ASP A 74 12.43 11.76 11.13
C ASP A 74 11.98 11.14 9.80
N PHE A 75 11.00 11.76 9.14
CA PHE A 75 10.50 11.25 7.87
C PHE A 75 11.59 11.27 6.79
N GLY A 76 11.81 10.11 6.16
CA GLY A 76 12.87 9.91 5.16
C GLY A 76 14.13 9.24 5.72
N ASP A 77 14.31 9.24 7.04
CA ASP A 77 15.43 8.59 7.71
C ASP A 77 15.09 7.14 8.11
N LEU A 78 16.14 6.37 8.44
CA LEU A 78 16.04 4.97 8.84
C LEU A 78 16.64 4.75 10.22
N ALA A 79 15.94 3.98 11.05
CA ALA A 79 16.41 3.43 12.31
C ALA A 79 16.16 1.91 12.35
N PRO A 80 17.00 1.13 13.04
CA PRO A 80 16.78 -0.30 13.16
C PRO A 80 15.51 -0.56 13.97
N TYR A 81 14.71 -1.52 13.53
CA TYR A 81 13.56 -1.97 14.31
C TYR A 81 14.01 -2.80 15.52
N THR A 82 13.23 -2.72 16.59
CA THR A 82 13.37 -3.63 17.73
C THR A 82 12.62 -4.93 17.40
N VAL A 83 13.30 -5.84 16.70
CA VAL A 83 12.74 -7.16 16.34
C VAL A 83 12.63 -8.03 17.59
N VAL A 84 11.40 -8.47 17.91
CA VAL A 84 11.10 -9.38 19.01
C VAL A 84 11.42 -10.82 18.60
N ARG A 85 10.96 -11.22 17.42
CA ARG A 85 11.26 -12.52 16.78
C ARG A 85 10.95 -12.47 15.30
N GLU A 86 11.54 -13.37 14.54
CA GLU A 86 11.17 -13.62 13.14
C GLU A 86 9.86 -14.41 13.07
N LEU A 87 9.14 -14.25 11.95
CA LEU A 87 7.88 -14.95 11.65
C LEU A 87 8.09 -16.04 10.60
N ASP A 88 7.39 -17.16 10.76
CA ASP A 88 7.24 -18.16 9.70
C ASP A 88 6.10 -17.77 8.75
N CYS A 89 6.46 -17.43 7.51
CA CYS A 89 5.55 -17.01 6.45
C CYS A 89 4.76 -18.14 5.80
N GLU A 90 5.05 -19.41 6.10
CA GLU A 90 4.28 -20.52 5.56
C GLU A 90 2.82 -20.44 6.03
N PRO A 91 1.81 -20.43 5.14
CA PRO A 91 0.41 -20.23 5.52
C PRO A 91 -0.17 -21.27 6.51
N ASP A 92 0.46 -22.44 6.57
CA ASP A 92 0.12 -23.56 7.45
C ASP A 92 1.18 -23.78 8.55
N GLY A 93 2.12 -22.83 8.69
CA GLY A 93 3.21 -22.85 9.65
C GLY A 93 2.79 -22.57 11.10
N PRO A 94 3.75 -22.48 12.04
CA PRO A 94 3.50 -22.27 13.46
C PRO A 94 2.87 -20.92 13.78
N ASP A 95 3.10 -19.90 12.95
CA ASP A 95 2.58 -18.54 13.16
C ASP A 95 1.20 -18.30 12.52
N LYS A 96 0.60 -19.32 11.88
CA LYS A 96 -0.65 -19.20 11.11
C LYS A 96 -1.84 -18.68 11.90
N ASP A 97 -1.87 -18.89 13.21
CA ASP A 97 -3.01 -18.61 14.10
C ASP A 97 -2.92 -17.23 14.76
N ILE A 98 -1.88 -16.43 14.49
CA ILE A 98 -1.80 -15.05 14.96
C ILE A 98 -2.99 -14.26 14.42
N VAL A 99 -3.85 -13.77 15.30
CA VAL A 99 -4.97 -12.89 14.92
C VAL A 99 -4.44 -11.50 14.64
N LEU A 100 -4.91 -10.90 13.54
CA LEU A 100 -4.46 -9.60 13.07
C LEU A 100 -5.37 -8.47 13.57
N TYR A 101 -4.74 -7.37 13.96
CA TYR A 101 -5.35 -6.20 14.58
C TYR A 101 -5.01 -4.91 13.85
N THR A 102 -5.88 -3.91 13.96
CA THR A 102 -5.59 -2.54 13.55
C THR A 102 -4.53 -1.91 14.47
N LEU A 103 -3.94 -0.79 14.07
CA LEU A 103 -3.20 0.06 14.99
C LEU A 103 -4.19 0.87 15.86
N PRO A 104 -3.81 1.22 17.10
CA PRO A 104 -4.56 2.20 17.88
C PRO A 104 -4.36 3.61 17.31
N LEU A 105 -5.18 4.58 17.76
CA LEU A 105 -4.97 6.00 17.48
C LEU A 105 -4.62 6.78 18.76
N PRO A 106 -3.61 7.66 18.73
CA PRO A 106 -2.75 7.99 17.58
C PRO A 106 -1.85 6.81 17.15
N LEU A 107 -1.46 6.79 15.87
CA LEU A 107 -0.67 5.70 15.29
C LEU A 107 0.72 5.61 15.99
N PRO A 108 1.09 4.46 16.56
CA PRO A 108 2.42 4.24 17.13
C PRO A 108 3.48 4.23 16.03
N CYS A 109 4.69 4.71 16.33
CA CYS A 109 5.83 4.76 15.39
C CYS A 109 5.50 5.38 14.01
N ASN A 110 4.54 6.31 13.93
CA ASN A 110 4.22 7.00 12.68
C ASN A 110 5.02 8.30 12.56
N ASN A 111 5.88 8.39 11.55
CA ASN A 111 6.57 9.63 11.18
C ASN A 111 6.00 10.25 9.89
N TYR A 112 4.93 9.68 9.32
CA TYR A 112 4.36 10.22 8.10
C TYR A 112 3.48 11.44 8.42
N PRO A 113 3.81 12.65 7.92
CA PRO A 113 3.21 13.90 8.40
C PRO A 113 1.86 14.24 7.74
N MET A 114 1.33 13.37 6.88
CA MET A 114 0.20 13.67 6.02
C MET A 114 -1.14 13.29 6.65
N VAL A 115 -2.16 14.14 6.46
CA VAL A 115 -3.57 13.80 6.71
C VAL A 115 -4.14 13.14 5.46
N PHE A 116 -4.77 11.97 5.63
CA PHE A 116 -5.11 11.11 4.50
C PHE A 116 -6.41 11.51 3.79
N ALA A 117 -7.39 12.02 4.54
CA ALA A 117 -8.64 12.57 4.01
C ALA A 117 -8.91 13.98 4.58
N PRO A 118 -8.10 15.00 4.25
CA PRO A 118 -8.17 16.32 4.87
C PRO A 118 -9.50 17.04 4.61
N GLU A 119 -10.17 16.78 3.48
CA GLU A 119 -11.49 17.35 3.19
C GLU A 119 -12.63 16.66 3.96
N GLN A 120 -12.43 15.39 4.36
CA GLN A 120 -13.46 14.58 5.00
C GLN A 120 -13.30 14.57 6.53
N LEU A 121 -12.06 14.47 7.01
CA LEU A 121 -11.69 14.45 8.42
C LEU A 121 -10.36 15.22 8.65
N PRO A 122 -10.37 16.56 8.61
CA PRO A 122 -9.16 17.38 8.75
C PRO A 122 -8.45 17.18 10.10
N GLU A 123 -9.19 16.86 11.15
CA GLU A 123 -8.67 16.70 12.52
C GLU A 123 -8.48 15.23 12.91
N ALA A 124 -8.21 14.34 11.94
CA ALA A 124 -8.02 12.90 12.17
C ALA A 124 -7.00 12.60 13.28
N GLY A 125 -5.93 13.41 13.40
CA GLY A 125 -4.91 13.28 14.43
C GLY A 125 -5.38 13.53 15.88
N ARG A 126 -6.60 14.06 16.08
CA ARG A 126 -7.20 14.24 17.42
C ARG A 126 -8.01 13.03 17.89
N VAL A 127 -8.34 12.12 16.98
CA VAL A 127 -9.15 10.94 17.29
C VAL A 127 -8.32 9.96 18.11
N LYS A 128 -8.94 9.42 19.16
CA LYS A 128 -8.36 8.39 20.03
C LYS A 128 -9.24 7.15 19.98
N ARG A 129 -8.65 6.00 19.71
CA ARG A 129 -9.35 4.72 19.72
C ARG A 129 -8.38 3.58 20.04
N PRO A 130 -8.85 2.49 20.65
CA PRO A 130 -8.03 1.30 20.84
C PRO A 130 -7.75 0.60 19.50
N SER A 131 -6.83 -0.34 19.54
CA SER A 131 -6.68 -1.35 18.50
C SER A 131 -7.88 -2.30 18.54
N HIS A 132 -8.31 -2.77 17.37
CA HIS A 132 -9.39 -3.75 17.23
C HIS A 132 -8.89 -4.97 16.45
N ALA A 133 -9.30 -6.17 16.84
CA ALA A 133 -9.13 -7.33 15.96
C ALA A 133 -9.88 -7.06 14.66
N PHE A 134 -9.34 -7.47 13.52
CA PHE A 134 -9.91 -7.14 12.21
C PHE A 134 -11.38 -7.51 12.03
N HIS A 135 -11.84 -8.57 12.68
CA HIS A 135 -13.23 -9.03 12.64
C HIS A 135 -14.17 -8.34 13.65
N GLU A 136 -13.61 -7.47 14.49
CA GLU A 136 -14.31 -6.71 15.53
C GLU A 136 -14.27 -5.19 15.28
N VAL A 137 -13.74 -4.77 14.13
CA VAL A 137 -13.64 -3.36 13.76
C VAL A 137 -15.04 -2.73 13.66
N PRO A 138 -15.31 -1.63 14.37
CA PRO A 138 -16.64 -1.03 14.36
C PRO A 138 -16.91 -0.33 13.03
N ILE A 139 -17.97 -0.74 12.34
CA ILE A 139 -18.46 -0.03 11.14
C ILE A 139 -19.47 1.03 11.61
N PRO A 140 -19.26 2.32 11.31
CA PRO A 140 -20.21 3.38 11.68
C PRO A 140 -21.63 3.06 11.20
N ASP A 141 -22.61 3.32 12.06
CA ASP A 141 -24.05 3.13 11.80
C ASP A 141 -24.50 1.68 11.54
N LEU A 142 -23.61 0.69 11.70
CA LEU A 142 -23.96 -0.73 11.54
C LEU A 142 -24.80 -1.24 12.70
N ARG A 143 -25.87 -1.96 12.37
CA ARG A 143 -26.69 -2.72 13.33
C ARG A 143 -26.48 -4.22 13.17
N PRO A 144 -26.77 -5.05 14.19
CA PRO A 144 -26.66 -6.50 14.07
C PRO A 144 -27.45 -7.09 12.88
N GLU A 145 -28.66 -6.56 12.61
CA GLU A 145 -29.51 -7.01 11.51
C GLU A 145 -29.00 -6.64 10.11
N ASP A 146 -28.04 -5.72 10.01
CA ASP A 146 -27.43 -5.34 8.72
C ASP A 146 -26.44 -6.40 8.23
N GLY A 147 -26.07 -7.36 9.07
CA GLY A 147 -25.32 -8.56 8.68
C GLY A 147 -23.86 -8.28 8.29
N PRO A 148 -22.95 -8.05 9.26
CA PRO A 148 -21.54 -7.86 8.96
C PRO A 148 -20.98 -9.05 8.18
N LYS A 149 -20.28 -8.78 7.08
CA LYS A 149 -19.73 -9.83 6.21
C LYS A 149 -18.49 -10.52 6.80
N LEU A 150 -17.71 -9.79 7.59
CA LEU A 150 -16.53 -10.31 8.29
C LEU A 150 -16.88 -10.52 9.76
N THR A 151 -16.92 -11.78 10.18
CA THR A 151 -17.32 -12.18 11.55
C THR A 151 -16.35 -13.17 12.20
N THR A 152 -15.35 -13.62 11.45
CA THR A 152 -14.34 -14.59 11.91
C THR A 152 -12.97 -13.93 11.94
N PRO A 153 -12.07 -14.33 12.87
CA PRO A 153 -10.72 -13.79 12.93
C PRO A 153 -9.99 -13.85 11.58
N VAL A 154 -9.39 -12.72 11.19
CA VAL A 154 -8.40 -12.69 10.11
C VAL A 154 -7.06 -13.04 10.74
N THR A 155 -6.48 -14.16 10.32
CA THR A 155 -5.21 -14.63 10.86
C THR A 155 -4.05 -14.40 9.90
N PHE A 156 -2.84 -14.42 10.43
CA PHE A 156 -1.61 -14.33 9.65
C PHE A 156 -1.54 -15.41 8.56
N GLY A 157 -1.86 -16.67 8.89
CA GLY A 157 -1.87 -17.75 7.90
C GLY A 157 -2.85 -17.52 6.76
N ALA A 158 -4.03 -16.95 7.04
CA ALA A 158 -4.98 -16.58 5.99
C ALA A 158 -4.46 -15.42 5.13
N TRP A 159 -3.87 -14.40 5.74
CA TRP A 159 -3.24 -13.28 5.07
C TRP A 159 -2.14 -13.75 4.10
N MET A 160 -1.30 -14.68 4.54
CA MET A 160 -0.18 -15.20 3.74
C MET A 160 -0.59 -16.07 2.54
N ARG A 161 -1.88 -16.37 2.34
CA ARG A 161 -2.36 -17.09 1.14
C ARG A 161 -2.71 -16.18 -0.03
N ALA A 162 -2.85 -14.88 0.22
CA ALA A 162 -3.26 -13.96 -0.82
C ALA A 162 -2.20 -13.88 -1.93
N SER A 163 -2.68 -13.66 -3.15
CA SER A 163 -1.81 -13.42 -4.31
C SER A 163 -2.49 -12.47 -5.28
N GLY A 164 -1.68 -11.79 -6.09
CA GLY A 164 -2.19 -10.90 -7.12
C GLY A 164 -1.21 -10.69 -8.25
N THR A 165 -1.74 -10.59 -9.46
CA THR A 165 -0.99 -10.28 -10.67
C THR A 165 -1.39 -8.92 -11.20
N LEU A 166 -0.42 -8.12 -11.63
CA LEU A 166 -0.63 -6.86 -12.34
C LEU A 166 -0.16 -7.02 -13.79
N GLU A 167 -1.06 -6.75 -14.74
CA GLU A 167 -0.72 -6.45 -16.12
C GLU A 167 -0.75 -4.93 -16.31
N VAL A 168 0.38 -4.33 -16.66
CA VAL A 168 0.52 -2.89 -16.85
C VAL A 168 1.05 -2.62 -18.24
N GLY A 169 0.54 -1.59 -18.91
CA GLY A 169 1.02 -1.25 -20.25
C GLY A 169 0.72 0.16 -20.67
N VAL A 170 1.22 0.54 -21.84
CA VAL A 170 0.98 1.83 -22.48
C VAL A 170 0.12 1.61 -23.72
N THR A 171 -0.97 2.36 -23.81
CA THR A 171 -1.88 2.35 -24.96
C THR A 171 -1.18 2.64 -26.28
N SER A 172 -1.78 2.24 -27.40
CA SER A 172 -1.20 2.40 -28.74
C SER A 172 -0.98 3.87 -29.16
N ASP A 173 -1.70 4.80 -28.54
CA ASP A 173 -1.51 6.24 -28.75
C ASP A 173 -0.36 6.84 -27.92
N GLY A 174 0.24 6.07 -27.01
CA GLY A 174 1.33 6.49 -26.13
C GLY A 174 0.93 7.46 -25.02
N CYS A 175 -0.35 7.79 -24.87
CA CYS A 175 -0.83 8.85 -23.99
C CYS A 175 -1.37 8.34 -22.65
N HIS A 176 -1.79 7.08 -22.61
CA HIS A 176 -2.39 6.47 -21.43
C HIS A 176 -1.65 5.21 -20.98
N GLY A 177 -1.63 4.98 -19.67
CA GLY A 177 -1.24 3.71 -19.09
C GLY A 177 -2.46 2.93 -18.63
N THR A 178 -2.42 1.61 -18.83
CA THR A 178 -3.44 0.66 -18.41
C THR A 178 -2.90 -0.20 -17.28
N PHE A 179 -3.77 -0.56 -16.34
CA PHE A 179 -3.46 -1.40 -15.19
C PHE A 179 -4.60 -2.41 -15.02
N GLY A 180 -4.33 -3.69 -15.19
CA GLY A 180 -5.28 -4.78 -14.99
C GLY A 180 -4.80 -5.70 -13.88
N PHE A 181 -5.62 -5.91 -12.87
CA PHE A 181 -5.29 -6.72 -11.70
C PHE A 181 -6.20 -7.93 -11.60
N THR A 182 -5.64 -9.06 -11.19
CA THR A 182 -6.39 -10.23 -10.75
C THR A 182 -5.86 -10.67 -9.40
N PHE A 183 -6.76 -10.91 -8.46
CA PHE A 183 -6.46 -11.28 -7.09
C PHE A 183 -7.15 -12.57 -6.69
N SER A 184 -6.54 -13.31 -5.77
CA SER A 184 -7.11 -14.52 -5.19
C SER A 184 -6.76 -14.65 -3.72
N ARG A 185 -7.68 -15.22 -2.94
CA ARG A 185 -7.50 -15.50 -1.50
C ARG A 185 -7.13 -14.26 -0.68
N LEU A 186 -7.60 -13.09 -1.08
CA LEU A 186 -7.63 -11.91 -0.22
C LEU A 186 -8.62 -12.13 0.94
N VAL A 187 -8.76 -11.16 1.84
CA VAL A 187 -9.83 -11.21 2.85
C VAL A 187 -11.18 -11.31 2.10
N PRO A 188 -11.99 -12.35 2.35
CA PRO A 188 -13.24 -12.54 1.62
C PRO A 188 -14.26 -11.43 1.86
N ASN A 189 -15.18 -11.26 0.90
CA ASN A 189 -16.35 -10.39 1.04
C ASN A 189 -16.04 -8.93 1.46
N SER A 190 -14.87 -8.44 1.08
CA SER A 190 -14.27 -7.24 1.65
C SER A 190 -14.02 -6.16 0.62
N VAL A 191 -14.05 -4.91 1.09
CA VAL A 191 -13.73 -3.74 0.29
C VAL A 191 -12.22 -3.54 0.25
N TYR A 192 -11.69 -3.39 -0.95
CA TYR A 192 -10.29 -3.09 -1.22
C TYR A 192 -10.16 -1.84 -2.07
N THR A 193 -9.07 -1.11 -1.88
CA THR A 193 -8.71 0.03 -2.72
C THR A 193 -7.32 -0.15 -3.33
N VAL A 194 -7.12 0.38 -4.53
CA VAL A 194 -5.84 0.34 -5.25
C VAL A 194 -5.29 1.75 -5.38
N MET A 195 -4.08 1.94 -4.86
CA MET A 195 -3.41 3.23 -4.84
C MET A 195 -2.15 3.19 -5.69
N SER A 196 -1.81 4.34 -6.25
CA SER A 196 -0.54 4.57 -6.94
C SER A 196 0.42 5.28 -6.00
N LEU A 197 1.67 4.79 -5.97
CA LEU A 197 2.79 5.50 -5.38
C LEU A 197 3.56 6.19 -6.50
N ARG A 198 3.74 7.49 -6.37
CA ARG A 198 4.49 8.32 -7.30
C ARG A 198 5.85 8.71 -6.73
N ALA A 199 6.76 9.07 -7.62
CA ALA A 199 8.14 9.40 -7.25
C ALA A 199 8.25 10.47 -6.14
N ARG A 200 7.37 11.48 -6.14
CA ARG A 200 7.37 12.56 -5.13
C ARG A 200 6.65 12.21 -3.83
N ASP A 201 5.91 11.10 -3.75
CA ASP A 201 5.19 10.73 -2.53
C ASP A 201 6.13 10.36 -1.37
N LEU A 202 7.35 9.95 -1.70
CA LEU A 202 8.40 9.59 -0.75
C LEU A 202 9.51 10.65 -0.64
N ASP A 203 9.32 11.85 -1.22
CA ASP A 203 10.29 12.94 -1.13
C ASP A 203 10.27 13.55 0.28
N PRO A 204 11.37 13.45 1.07
CA PRO A 204 11.40 14.03 2.42
C PRO A 204 11.26 15.55 2.43
N THR A 205 11.60 16.23 1.33
CA THR A 205 11.59 17.70 1.23
C THR A 205 10.23 18.28 0.88
N GLY A 206 9.29 17.44 0.43
CA GLY A 206 7.95 17.87 0.03
C GLY A 206 7.06 16.68 -0.29
N PRO A 207 6.73 15.82 0.70
CA PRO A 207 6.00 14.60 0.44
C PRO A 207 4.62 14.90 -0.09
N THR A 208 4.26 14.25 -1.18
CA THR A 208 2.87 14.19 -1.64
C THR A 208 2.16 12.97 -1.05
N ARG A 209 0.83 13.03 -1.02
CA ARG A 209 0.01 11.90 -0.58
C ARG A 209 -0.18 10.93 -1.77
N PRO A 210 -0.03 9.61 -1.57
CA PRO A 210 -0.37 8.63 -2.59
C PRO A 210 -1.77 8.85 -3.16
N GLY A 211 -1.88 8.78 -4.49
CA GLY A 211 -3.11 9.06 -5.21
C GLY A 211 -3.85 7.78 -5.62
N PRO A 212 -5.19 7.83 -5.78
CA PRO A 212 -5.97 6.68 -6.23
C PRO A 212 -5.49 6.24 -7.61
N LEU A 213 -5.40 4.93 -7.85
CA LEU A 213 -5.02 4.41 -9.16
C LEU A 213 -6.24 4.43 -10.09
N GLY A 214 -6.64 5.60 -10.56
CA GLY A 214 -7.91 5.80 -11.26
C GLY A 214 -9.06 6.01 -10.26
N VAL A 215 -10.20 6.52 -10.72
CA VAL A 215 -11.40 6.71 -9.88
C VAL A 215 -12.60 6.15 -10.64
N PRO A 216 -13.42 5.27 -10.01
CA PRO A 216 -13.26 4.74 -8.66
C PRO A 216 -12.09 3.74 -8.56
N ASN A 217 -11.38 3.74 -7.43
CA ASN A 217 -10.23 2.87 -7.13
C ASN A 217 -10.57 1.64 -6.28
N VAL A 218 -11.85 1.25 -6.23
CA VAL A 218 -12.36 0.25 -5.31
C VAL A 218 -12.75 -1.04 -6.04
N PHE A 219 -12.54 -2.18 -5.38
CA PHE A 219 -13.18 -3.44 -5.74
C PHE A 219 -13.65 -4.17 -4.47
N VAL A 220 -14.52 -5.17 -4.64
CA VAL A 220 -15.01 -6.02 -3.56
C VAL A 220 -14.65 -7.46 -3.88
N THR A 221 -14.11 -8.18 -2.90
CA THR A 221 -13.79 -9.59 -3.05
C THR A 221 -15.02 -10.47 -2.91
N ASP A 222 -15.03 -11.62 -3.59
CA ASP A 222 -16.05 -12.64 -3.41
C ASP A 222 -15.84 -13.46 -2.11
N ALA A 223 -16.64 -14.51 -1.92
CA ALA A 223 -16.57 -15.39 -0.75
C ALA A 223 -15.28 -16.22 -0.66
N ASP A 224 -14.55 -16.37 -1.77
CA ASP A 224 -13.26 -17.07 -1.83
C ASP A 224 -12.08 -16.09 -1.81
N GLY A 225 -12.34 -14.79 -1.67
CA GLY A 225 -11.32 -13.75 -1.65
C GLY A 225 -10.78 -13.39 -3.04
N ASN A 226 -11.50 -13.72 -4.13
CA ASN A 226 -11.10 -13.33 -5.48
C ASN A 226 -11.58 -11.91 -5.79
N GLY A 227 -10.82 -11.20 -6.63
CA GLY A 227 -11.18 -9.86 -7.06
C GLY A 227 -10.49 -9.48 -8.36
N ARG A 228 -11.04 -8.47 -9.02
CA ARG A 228 -10.47 -7.87 -10.24
C ARG A 228 -10.60 -6.35 -10.15
N TYR A 229 -9.59 -5.66 -10.66
CA TYR A 229 -9.59 -4.20 -10.78
C TYR A 229 -8.91 -3.79 -12.08
N ASP A 230 -9.47 -2.81 -12.78
CA ASP A 230 -8.91 -2.29 -14.04
C ASP A 230 -8.93 -0.75 -13.99
N ALA A 231 -7.84 -0.12 -14.43
CA ALA A 231 -7.74 1.34 -14.51
C ALA A 231 -6.98 1.79 -15.77
N THR A 232 -7.40 2.92 -16.33
CA THR A 232 -6.66 3.63 -17.38
C THR A 232 -6.40 5.06 -16.92
N LEU A 233 -5.14 5.46 -16.87
CA LEU A 233 -4.73 6.78 -16.40
C LEU A 233 -4.12 7.58 -17.55
N PRO A 234 -4.36 8.91 -17.60
CA PRO A 234 -3.64 9.79 -18.51
C PRO A 234 -2.22 10.02 -18.01
N ASN A 235 -1.25 9.86 -18.90
CA ASN A 235 0.17 10.11 -18.69
C ASN A 235 0.75 9.64 -17.32
N PRO A 236 0.59 8.36 -16.92
CA PRO A 236 1.09 7.86 -15.63
C PRO A 236 2.61 7.69 -15.56
N PHE A 237 3.30 7.63 -16.71
CA PHE A 237 4.73 7.37 -16.84
C PHE A 237 5.46 8.48 -17.61
N PRO A 238 5.36 9.77 -17.20
CA PRO A 238 6.12 10.83 -17.84
C PRO A 238 7.62 10.56 -17.75
N ASP A 239 8.39 11.11 -18.70
CA ASP A 239 9.85 11.05 -18.66
C ASP A 239 10.37 11.68 -17.35
N PRO A 240 11.16 10.96 -16.54
CA PRO A 240 11.67 11.46 -15.26
C PRO A 240 12.61 12.66 -15.40
N GLY A 241 13.16 12.93 -16.59
CA GLY A 241 13.97 14.11 -16.86
C GLY A 241 13.18 15.41 -16.99
N LEU A 242 11.84 15.36 -17.04
CA LEU A 242 11.01 16.56 -17.12
C LEU A 242 10.91 17.24 -15.75
N PRO A 243 10.96 18.59 -15.67
CA PRO A 243 10.94 19.33 -14.39
C PRO A 243 9.76 19.00 -13.47
N GLU A 244 8.60 18.67 -14.05
CA GLU A 244 7.37 18.32 -13.30
C GLU A 244 6.98 16.84 -13.39
N ALA A 245 7.93 15.97 -13.74
CA ALA A 245 7.67 14.55 -13.79
C ALA A 245 7.34 14.01 -12.39
N ASN A 246 6.16 13.42 -12.27
CA ASN A 246 5.76 12.66 -11.08
C ASN A 246 5.14 11.33 -11.50
N ARG A 247 5.99 10.45 -12.01
CA ARG A 247 5.58 9.14 -12.53
C ARG A 247 5.13 8.21 -11.42
N ILE A 248 4.22 7.30 -11.76
CA ILE A 248 3.91 6.14 -10.92
C ILE A 248 5.14 5.22 -10.92
N ILE A 249 5.55 4.80 -9.73
CA ILE A 249 6.69 3.91 -9.49
C ILE A 249 6.30 2.63 -8.74
N ASN A 250 5.12 2.59 -8.12
CA ASN A 250 4.61 1.41 -7.44
C ASN A 250 3.09 1.48 -7.33
N VAL A 251 2.47 0.37 -6.96
CA VAL A 251 1.05 0.25 -6.64
C VAL A 251 0.91 -0.50 -5.31
N VAL A 252 -0.13 -0.17 -4.55
CA VAL A 252 -0.46 -0.88 -3.32
C VAL A 252 -1.96 -1.19 -3.30
N VAL A 253 -2.26 -2.42 -2.90
CA VAL A 253 -3.62 -2.93 -2.69
C VAL A 253 -3.88 -2.93 -1.19
N LEU A 254 -4.82 -2.10 -0.78
CA LEU A 254 -5.14 -1.83 0.62
C LEU A 254 -6.51 -2.42 0.94
N TRP A 255 -6.59 -3.19 2.02
CA TRP A 255 -7.85 -3.66 2.58
C TRP A 255 -8.46 -2.56 3.47
N MET A 256 -9.76 -2.31 3.35
CA MET A 256 -10.50 -1.33 4.16
C MET A 256 -11.15 -2.03 5.36
N SER A 257 -10.54 -1.98 6.54
CA SER A 257 -11.02 -2.74 7.72
C SER A 257 -12.36 -2.25 8.25
N TYR A 258 -12.63 -0.96 8.09
CA TYR A 258 -13.93 -0.34 8.40
C TYR A 258 -15.00 -0.58 7.31
N GLN A 259 -14.68 -1.32 6.25
CA GLN A 259 -15.54 -1.60 5.09
C GLN A 259 -16.12 -0.34 4.42
N ARG A 260 -15.36 0.76 4.44
CA ARG A 260 -15.74 2.04 3.83
C ARG A 260 -14.86 2.35 2.62
N SER A 261 -15.41 3.11 1.69
CA SER A 261 -14.66 3.75 0.61
C SER A 261 -14.64 5.26 0.84
N TYR A 262 -13.51 5.89 0.55
CA TYR A 262 -13.26 7.32 0.78
C TYR A 262 -13.11 8.10 -0.54
N GLY A 263 -13.54 7.52 -1.66
CA GLY A 263 -13.39 8.11 -2.98
C GLY A 263 -11.91 8.30 -3.35
N GLY A 264 -11.50 9.54 -3.63
CA GLY A 264 -10.11 9.85 -3.97
C GLY A 264 -9.13 9.90 -2.79
N ALA A 265 -9.63 9.80 -1.55
CA ALA A 265 -8.79 9.69 -0.37
C ALA A 265 -8.48 8.22 -0.05
N ILE A 266 -7.37 7.99 0.65
CA ILE A 266 -6.91 6.63 0.97
C ILE A 266 -7.70 6.04 2.15
N GLY A 267 -7.91 6.86 3.19
CA GLY A 267 -8.51 6.51 4.47
C GLY A 267 -8.63 7.76 5.35
N GLU A 268 -9.30 7.64 6.49
CA GLU A 268 -9.43 8.73 7.46
C GLU A 268 -8.21 8.82 8.38
N PHE A 269 -7.71 7.68 8.86
CA PHE A 269 -6.81 7.65 10.03
C PHE A 269 -5.37 7.30 9.71
N GLY A 270 -5.10 6.99 8.44
CA GLY A 270 -3.77 6.63 7.98
C GLY A 270 -3.51 5.14 7.98
N LEU A 271 -2.29 4.79 7.60
CA LEU A 271 -1.84 3.43 7.34
C LEU A 271 -1.84 2.61 8.64
N GLY A 272 -2.64 1.55 8.66
CA GLY A 272 -2.90 0.72 9.83
C GLY A 272 -4.04 1.19 10.73
N GLY A 273 -4.53 2.41 10.55
CA GLY A 273 -5.72 2.89 11.23
C GLY A 273 -6.97 2.18 10.71
N ASP A 274 -7.37 2.51 9.49
CA ASP A 274 -8.57 2.00 8.81
C ASP A 274 -8.29 1.34 7.46
N ILE A 275 -7.01 1.32 7.06
CA ILE A 275 -6.51 0.75 5.82
C ILE A 275 -5.26 -0.11 6.09
N HIS A 276 -5.12 -1.20 5.34
CA HIS A 276 -4.04 -2.18 5.56
C HIS A 276 -3.47 -2.68 4.24
N ALA A 277 -2.19 -2.40 3.97
CA ALA A 277 -1.45 -2.92 2.82
C ALA A 277 -1.40 -4.44 2.84
N HIS A 278 -1.96 -5.08 1.80
CA HIS A 278 -2.01 -6.53 1.66
C HIS A 278 -1.09 -7.02 0.53
N LEU A 279 -1.03 -6.28 -0.59
CA LEU A 279 -0.19 -6.60 -1.74
C LEU A 279 0.47 -5.33 -2.29
N LYS A 280 1.76 -5.40 -2.65
CA LYS A 280 2.48 -4.32 -3.36
C LYS A 280 3.68 -4.85 -4.15
N LEU A 281 4.33 -4.03 -4.98
CA LEU A 281 5.63 -4.38 -5.55
C LEU A 281 6.74 -4.09 -4.52
N ARG A 282 7.78 -4.93 -4.47
CA ARG A 282 8.86 -4.81 -3.47
C ARG A 282 9.70 -3.54 -3.61
N GLY A 283 9.70 -2.92 -4.78
CA GLY A 283 10.46 -1.71 -5.06
C GLY A 283 9.91 -0.94 -6.25
N ALA A 284 10.58 0.17 -6.58
CA ALA A 284 10.22 0.98 -7.74
C ALA A 284 10.23 0.13 -9.02
N SER A 285 9.20 0.30 -9.84
CA SER A 285 8.93 -0.47 -11.06
C SER A 285 8.54 0.46 -12.23
N PHE A 286 8.19 -0.12 -13.37
CA PHE A 286 7.71 0.56 -14.58
C PHE A 286 8.74 1.42 -15.31
N GLN A 287 10.04 1.30 -15.03
CA GLN A 287 11.10 2.16 -15.58
C GLN A 287 11.13 2.15 -17.13
N ASN A 288 10.73 1.03 -17.71
CA ASN A 288 10.68 0.83 -19.16
C ASN A 288 9.44 1.47 -19.81
N LEU A 289 8.42 1.82 -19.03
CA LEU A 289 7.19 2.43 -19.55
C LEU A 289 7.36 3.95 -19.62
N ARG A 290 6.92 4.53 -20.75
CA ARG A 290 6.89 5.99 -20.96
C ARG A 290 5.58 6.40 -21.64
N THR A 291 4.97 7.46 -21.12
CA THR A 291 3.78 8.09 -21.69
C THR A 291 4.05 9.55 -21.99
N THR A 292 3.29 10.11 -22.92
CA THR A 292 3.25 11.56 -23.20
C THR A 292 1.89 12.13 -22.79
N ALA A 293 1.83 13.44 -22.52
CA ALA A 293 0.55 14.10 -22.37
C ALA A 293 -0.23 14.03 -23.70
N ALA A 294 -1.53 13.76 -23.63
CA ALA A 294 -2.39 13.90 -24.80
C ALA A 294 -2.34 15.36 -25.29
N PRO A 295 -2.40 15.61 -26.62
CA PRO A 295 -2.53 16.96 -27.15
C PRO A 295 -3.72 17.66 -26.50
N ARG A 296 -3.51 18.87 -25.96
CA ARG A 296 -4.63 19.69 -25.49
C ARG A 296 -5.47 20.09 -26.69
N SER A 297 -6.74 19.69 -26.69
CA SER A 297 -7.77 20.16 -27.62
C SER A 297 -8.08 21.63 -27.41
#